data_AF-A0A455T3A3-F1
#
_entry.id   AF-A0A455T3A3-F1
#
_cell.length_a   1.000
_cell.length_b   1.000
_cell.length_c   1.000
_cell.angle_alpha   90.00
_cell.angle_beta   90.00
_cell.angle_gamma   90.00
#
_symmetry.space_group_name_H-M   'P 1'
#
loop_
_entity.id
_entity.type
_entity.pdbx_description
1 polymer ?
#
loop_
_entity_poly.entity_id
_entity_poly.type
_entity_poly.pdbx_seq_one_letter_code
_entity_poly.pdbx_strand_id
1 'polypeptide(L)'
;MSWNPTPGQDPNQPDSGQYGGYSSQPGGPYGSPPNNPYGGSTYGSGPSYGQAQYGGQQPYGMGGAASSLGPTSMGMEANVAAGLSYVLGWLTGLIFFLIEKQNRFVRFHAMQSLIWSGTLTVVVIVLSVLERIPLIGLLAFCLLGLTGLVGFVSWIVLLIMAFQGKYFKLPVIGDYAERYANTPPAGMGL
;
A
#
# COMPACT_ATOMS: atom_id res chain seq x y z
N MET A 1 -66.78 -19.09 -25.44
CA MET A 1 -65.33 -19.36 -25.57
C MET A 1 -64.74 -19.23 -24.17
N SER A 2 -64.35 -20.34 -23.54
CA SER A 2 -63.81 -20.37 -22.18
C SER A 2 -62.30 -20.09 -22.20
N TRP A 3 -61.86 -19.02 -21.54
CA TRP A 3 -60.44 -18.73 -21.35
C TRP A 3 -60.05 -19.07 -19.90
N ASN A 4 -59.04 -19.92 -19.75
CA ASN A 4 -58.44 -20.33 -18.48
C ASN A 4 -57.01 -19.76 -18.42
N PRO A 5 -56.68 -18.82 -17.52
CA PRO A 5 -55.32 -18.34 -17.36
C PRO A 5 -54.45 -19.37 -16.62
N THR A 6 -53.30 -19.71 -17.19
CA THR A 6 -52.21 -20.37 -16.45
C THR A 6 -51.63 -19.38 -15.43
N PRO A 7 -51.47 -19.72 -14.13
CA PRO A 7 -50.83 -18.84 -13.15
C PRO A 7 -49.32 -18.73 -13.40
N GLY A 8 -48.77 -17.51 -13.52
CA GLY A 8 -47.32 -17.30 -13.42
C GLY A 8 -46.65 -16.25 -14.31
N GLN A 9 -47.38 -15.44 -15.09
CA GLN A 9 -46.77 -14.35 -15.86
C GLN A 9 -47.10 -12.99 -15.26
N ASP A 10 -46.06 -12.29 -14.81
CA ASP A 10 -46.10 -10.88 -14.41
C ASP A 10 -46.35 -10.00 -15.67
N PRO A 11 -47.41 -9.18 -15.70
CA PRO A 11 -47.76 -8.37 -16.86
C PRO A 11 -46.79 -7.22 -17.19
N ASN A 12 -45.69 -7.03 -16.44
CA ASN A 12 -44.75 -5.92 -16.63
C ASN A 12 -43.34 -6.31 -17.09
N GLN A 13 -43.12 -7.51 -17.64
CA GLN A 13 -41.79 -7.90 -18.16
C GLN A 13 -41.72 -7.81 -19.69
N PRO A 14 -40.81 -7.00 -20.28
CA PRO A 14 -40.63 -6.93 -21.73
C PRO A 14 -39.96 -8.19 -22.30
N ASP A 15 -40.57 -8.70 -23.37
CA ASP A 15 -40.23 -9.88 -24.14
C ASP A 15 -38.91 -9.68 -24.92
N SER A 16 -37.89 -10.51 -24.69
CA SER A 16 -36.66 -10.53 -25.48
C SER A 16 -36.49 -11.90 -26.14
N GLY A 17 -37.00 -11.97 -27.37
CA GLY A 17 -37.03 -13.15 -28.21
C GLY A 17 -35.65 -13.71 -28.58
N GLN A 18 -35.62 -15.04 -28.64
CA GLN A 18 -34.64 -15.86 -29.34
C GLN A 18 -34.57 -15.49 -30.84
N TYR A 19 -33.36 -15.38 -31.39
CA TYR A 19 -33.11 -15.61 -32.82
C TYR A 19 -31.83 -16.44 -33.02
N GLY A 20 -31.94 -17.41 -33.95
CA GLY A 20 -30.99 -18.47 -34.25
C GLY A 20 -29.73 -18.04 -35.01
N GLY A 21 -28.78 -18.96 -35.11
CA GLY A 21 -27.41 -18.70 -35.59
C GLY A 21 -27.16 -18.89 -37.09
N TYR A 22 -25.88 -18.76 -37.46
CA TYR A 22 -25.26 -19.23 -38.71
C TYR A 22 -23.78 -19.60 -38.46
N SER A 23 -23.29 -20.59 -39.20
CA SER A 23 -21.98 -21.24 -39.14
C SER A 23 -20.94 -20.68 -40.14
N SER A 24 -19.65 -20.96 -39.82
CA SER A 24 -18.45 -21.23 -40.68
C SER A 24 -17.59 -20.12 -41.36
N GLN A 25 -16.38 -19.87 -40.78
CA GLN A 25 -14.98 -20.05 -41.29
C GLN A 25 -14.36 -19.07 -42.36
N PRO A 26 -13.01 -18.88 -42.59
CA PRO A 26 -11.72 -19.16 -41.88
C PRO A 26 -10.65 -17.99 -41.79
N GLY A 27 -9.63 -18.12 -40.91
CA GLY A 27 -8.21 -17.82 -41.25
C GLY A 27 -7.45 -16.65 -40.56
N GLY A 28 -6.35 -16.95 -39.85
CA GLY A 28 -5.24 -15.99 -39.58
C GLY A 28 -4.46 -16.21 -38.26
N PRO A 29 -3.10 -16.21 -38.22
CA PRO A 29 -2.32 -16.90 -37.18
C PRO A 29 -1.43 -16.00 -36.29
N TYR A 30 -1.67 -15.96 -34.98
CA TYR A 30 -0.70 -15.63 -33.91
C TYR A 30 -1.28 -16.28 -32.64
N GLY A 31 -0.69 -17.25 -31.94
CA GLY A 31 0.72 -17.50 -31.64
C GLY A 31 0.84 -17.47 -30.11
N SER A 32 0.53 -18.58 -29.43
CA SER A 32 0.72 -18.71 -27.97
C SER A 32 2.22 -18.75 -27.63
N PRO A 33 2.71 -18.01 -26.61
CA PRO A 33 4.12 -18.13 -26.24
C PRO A 33 4.41 -19.46 -25.51
N PRO A 34 5.65 -20.01 -25.65
CA PRO A 34 5.97 -21.37 -25.21
C PRO A 34 6.27 -21.46 -23.72
N ASN A 35 5.87 -22.59 -23.13
CA ASN A 35 6.28 -23.06 -21.80
C ASN A 35 7.80 -23.29 -21.78
N ASN A 36 8.53 -22.64 -20.86
CA ASN A 36 9.99 -22.73 -20.78
C ASN A 36 10.42 -23.87 -19.84
N PRO A 37 11.08 -24.96 -20.31
CA PRO A 37 11.29 -26.19 -19.54
C PRO A 37 12.75 -26.39 -19.11
N TYR A 38 13.33 -25.44 -18.38
CA TYR A 38 14.63 -25.65 -17.70
C TYR A 38 14.49 -25.42 -16.19
N GLY A 39 14.50 -26.52 -15.43
CA GLY A 39 14.68 -26.53 -13.97
C GLY A 39 16.09 -26.08 -13.59
N GLY A 40 16.47 -25.91 -12.33
CA GLY A 40 15.86 -26.11 -11.03
C GLY A 40 16.99 -25.91 -10.00
N SER A 41 16.66 -25.53 -8.76
CA SER A 41 17.44 -25.81 -7.52
C SER A 41 16.85 -25.02 -6.35
N THR A 42 16.21 -25.75 -5.46
CA THR A 42 15.69 -25.33 -4.17
C THR A 42 16.84 -25.07 -3.20
N TYR A 43 16.95 -23.85 -2.63
CA TYR A 43 17.58 -23.61 -1.32
C TYR A 43 16.99 -22.34 -0.69
N GLY A 44 16.47 -22.48 0.54
CA GLY A 44 16.36 -21.39 1.53
C GLY A 44 15.02 -20.63 1.57
N SER A 45 14.06 -21.16 2.31
CA SER A 45 12.85 -20.46 2.77
C SER A 45 13.20 -19.35 3.78
N GLY A 46 13.13 -18.08 3.35
CA GLY A 46 12.99 -16.91 4.23
C GLY A 46 11.56 -16.37 4.17
N PRO A 47 11.03 -15.68 5.21
CA PRO A 47 9.64 -15.26 5.24
C PRO A 47 9.30 -14.32 4.08
N SER A 48 8.43 -14.80 3.18
CA SER A 48 7.87 -14.01 2.10
C SER A 48 6.74 -13.15 2.68
N TYR A 49 6.99 -11.85 2.81
CA TYR A 49 5.95 -10.91 3.17
C TYR A 49 4.98 -10.79 1.99
N GLY A 50 3.81 -11.42 2.14
CA GLY A 50 2.82 -11.58 1.08
C GLY A 50 2.39 -10.26 0.48
N GLN A 51 2.61 -10.10 -0.83
CA GLN A 51 1.87 -9.16 -1.64
C GLN A 51 0.43 -9.66 -1.76
N ALA A 52 -0.49 -9.06 -1.01
CA ALA A 52 -1.91 -9.27 -1.21
C ALA A 52 -2.36 -8.55 -2.49
N GLN A 53 -2.30 -9.28 -3.60
CA GLN A 53 -2.95 -8.97 -4.88
C GLN A 53 -4.47 -8.94 -4.66
N TYR A 54 -5.07 -7.74 -4.63
CA TYR A 54 -6.52 -7.59 -4.55
C TYR A 54 -7.06 -7.11 -5.89
N GLY A 55 -7.83 -7.98 -6.54
CA GLY A 55 -8.49 -7.72 -7.81
C GLY A 55 -9.74 -6.86 -7.65
N GLY A 56 -9.94 -5.97 -8.63
CA GLY A 56 -11.12 -5.14 -8.77
C GLY A 56 -10.87 -4.12 -9.88
N GLN A 57 -11.28 -4.44 -11.11
CA GLN A 57 -11.30 -3.51 -12.23
C GLN A 57 -12.28 -2.36 -11.93
N GLN A 58 -12.00 -1.13 -12.38
CA GLN A 58 -12.91 -0.31 -13.19
C GLN A 58 -12.22 1.00 -13.66
N PRO A 59 -12.64 1.55 -14.82
CA PRO A 59 -11.82 2.44 -15.65
C PRO A 59 -12.09 3.91 -15.35
N TYR A 60 -11.06 4.77 -15.34
CA TYR A 60 -11.29 6.20 -15.48
C TYR A 60 -10.13 6.93 -16.17
N GLY A 61 -10.51 7.76 -17.15
CA GLY A 61 -9.94 9.07 -17.41
C GLY A 61 -8.44 9.16 -17.70
N MET A 62 -8.14 9.17 -19.00
CA MET A 62 -6.94 9.70 -19.64
C MET A 62 -6.28 10.86 -18.88
N GLY A 63 -5.14 10.62 -18.22
CA GLY A 63 -4.32 11.68 -17.61
C GLY A 63 -3.29 11.17 -16.59
N GLY A 64 -2.06 10.91 -17.05
CA GLY A 64 -0.92 10.50 -16.21
C GLY A 64 -0.88 8.98 -16.00
N ALA A 65 0.30 8.37 -16.10
CA ALA A 65 0.45 6.94 -15.85
C ALA A 65 -0.10 6.60 -14.47
N ALA A 66 -1.26 5.93 -14.41
CA ALA A 66 -1.84 5.48 -13.16
C ALA A 66 -0.79 4.64 -12.44
N SER A 67 -0.29 5.11 -11.29
CA SER A 67 0.67 4.36 -10.50
C SER A 67 0.07 2.98 -10.22
N SER A 68 0.82 1.91 -10.49
CA SER A 68 0.39 0.52 -10.25
C SER A 68 0.00 0.22 -8.79
N LEU A 69 0.27 1.17 -7.90
CA LEU A 69 -0.05 1.20 -6.47
C LEU A 69 -1.51 1.55 -6.16
N GLY A 70 -2.32 1.86 -7.17
CA GLY A 70 -3.75 2.18 -7.02
C GLY A 70 -4.04 3.63 -6.63
N PRO A 71 -5.33 4.02 -6.62
CA PRO A 71 -5.75 5.38 -6.29
C PRO A 71 -5.50 5.72 -4.81
N THR A 72 -5.44 7.02 -4.50
CA THR A 72 -5.32 7.57 -3.15
C THR A 72 -6.54 8.42 -2.81
N SER A 73 -6.85 8.57 -1.52
CA SER A 73 -7.95 9.43 -1.06
C SER A 73 -7.64 10.92 -1.28
N MET A 74 -6.36 11.25 -1.49
CA MET A 74 -5.85 12.60 -1.71
C MET A 74 -5.83 13.00 -3.20
N GLY A 75 -6.15 12.09 -4.13
CA GLY A 75 -6.14 12.36 -5.57
C GLY A 75 -4.74 12.54 -6.16
N MET A 76 -3.69 12.16 -5.43
CA MET A 76 -2.29 12.23 -5.87
C MET A 76 -1.67 10.84 -6.04
N GLU A 77 -0.53 10.75 -6.71
CA GLU A 77 0.18 9.49 -6.90
C GLU A 77 0.61 8.87 -5.55
N ALA A 78 0.46 7.56 -5.39
CA ALA A 78 0.64 6.88 -4.11
C ALA A 78 2.08 6.92 -3.59
N ASN A 79 3.08 6.77 -4.45
CA ASN A 79 4.51 6.97 -4.15
C ASN A 79 4.83 8.40 -3.71
N VAL A 80 4.21 9.41 -4.32
CA VAL A 80 4.41 10.82 -3.95
C VAL A 80 3.80 11.05 -2.57
N ALA A 81 2.56 10.61 -2.32
CA ALA A 81 1.93 10.71 -1.01
C ALA A 81 2.73 9.98 0.08
N ALA A 82 3.21 8.77 -0.21
CA ALA A 82 4.05 8.02 0.71
C ALA A 82 5.38 8.73 1.02
N GLY A 83 6.06 9.28 0.01
CA GLY A 83 7.30 10.03 0.20
C GLY A 83 7.09 11.30 1.02
N LEU A 84 6.03 12.07 0.71
CA LEU A 84 5.68 13.29 1.44
C LEU A 84 5.36 13.03 2.92
N SER A 85 4.86 11.83 3.26
CA SER A 85 4.61 11.45 4.65
C SER A 85 5.86 11.48 5.54
N TYR A 86 7.07 11.43 4.98
CA TYR A 86 8.34 11.49 5.72
C TYR A 86 8.94 12.90 5.85
N VAL A 87 8.46 13.89 5.10
CA VAL A 87 9.16 15.19 4.94
C VAL A 87 9.29 15.98 6.25
N LEU A 88 8.23 16.04 7.07
CA LEU A 88 8.26 16.66 8.39
C LEU A 88 8.28 15.60 9.51
N GLY A 89 8.80 14.41 9.19
CA GLY A 89 8.83 13.27 10.10
C GLY A 89 7.45 12.88 10.60
N TRP A 90 7.31 12.79 11.92
CA TRP A 90 6.11 12.24 12.55
C TRP A 90 4.86 13.11 12.34
N LEU A 91 5.04 14.42 12.11
CA LEU A 91 3.92 15.34 11.83
C LEU A 91 3.24 15.01 10.50
N THR A 92 4.01 14.93 9.41
CA THR A 92 3.47 14.51 8.10
C THR A 92 3.04 13.06 8.12
N GLY A 93 3.73 12.18 8.86
CA GLY A 93 3.31 10.79 9.04
C GLY A 93 1.90 10.69 9.62
N LEU A 94 1.62 11.44 10.69
CA LEU A 94 0.30 11.50 11.30
C LEU A 94 -0.77 12.04 10.35
N ILE A 95 -0.48 13.17 9.69
CA ILE A 95 -1.42 13.83 8.77
C ILE A 95 -1.80 12.89 7.62
N PHE A 96 -0.81 12.31 6.94
CA PHE A 96 -1.06 11.40 5.82
C PHE A 96 -1.76 10.11 6.27
N PHE A 97 -1.44 9.59 7.46
CA PHE A 97 -2.11 8.41 8.00
C PHE A 97 -3.59 8.67 8.31
N LEU A 98 -3.92 9.86 8.81
CA LEU A 98 -5.29 10.24 9.13
C LEU A 98 -6.11 10.62 7.89
N ILE A 99 -5.49 11.22 6.87
CA ILE A 99 -6.21 11.63 5.65
C ILE A 99 -6.37 10.46 4.67
N GLU A 100 -5.35 9.61 4.53
CA GLU A 100 -5.44 8.47 3.63
C GLU A 100 -6.35 7.37 4.20
N LYS A 101 -7.41 7.02 3.46
CA LYS A 101 -8.36 5.97 3.84
C LYS A 101 -8.27 4.72 2.99
N GLN A 102 -7.93 4.88 1.71
CA GLN A 102 -8.08 3.84 0.69
C GLN A 102 -6.76 3.16 0.36
N ASN A 103 -5.68 3.94 0.27
CA ASN A 103 -4.41 3.42 -0.22
C ASN A 103 -3.55 2.81 0.90
N ARG A 104 -3.47 1.47 0.96
CA ARG A 104 -2.66 0.77 1.97
C ARG A 104 -1.17 1.12 1.90
N PHE A 105 -0.63 1.38 0.71
CA PHE A 105 0.79 1.71 0.54
C PHE A 105 1.13 3.04 1.21
N VAL A 106 0.33 4.08 0.94
CA VAL A 106 0.46 5.38 1.59
C VAL A 106 0.29 5.26 3.10
N ARG A 107 -0.71 4.50 3.57
CA ARG A 107 -0.96 4.29 5.01
C ARG A 107 0.19 3.58 5.72
N PHE A 108 0.81 2.58 5.06
CA PHE A 108 1.99 1.90 5.59
C PHE A 108 3.15 2.88 5.78
N HIS A 109 3.48 3.66 4.74
CA HIS A 109 4.58 4.63 4.82
C HIS A 109 4.30 5.75 5.82
N ALA A 110 3.05 6.24 5.88
CA ALA A 110 2.64 7.27 6.82
C ALA A 110 2.73 6.80 8.28
N MET A 111 2.27 5.58 8.58
CA MET A 111 2.41 4.98 9.91
C MET A 111 3.88 4.71 10.25
N GLN A 112 4.66 4.20 9.30
CA GLN A 112 6.10 3.96 9.51
C GLN A 112 6.84 5.28 9.78
N SER A 113 6.52 6.36 9.08
CA SER A 113 7.03 7.72 9.34
C SER A 113 6.66 8.19 10.75
N LEU A 114 5.39 8.04 11.14
CA LEU A 114 4.89 8.40 12.46
C LEU A 114 5.67 7.69 13.58
N ILE A 115 5.78 6.37 13.51
CA ILE A 115 6.44 5.56 14.54
C ILE A 115 7.95 5.83 14.56
N TRP A 116 8.62 5.79 13.40
CA TRP A 116 10.07 5.96 13.30
C TRP A 116 10.50 7.34 13.78
N SER A 117 9.96 8.40 13.18
CA SER A 117 10.36 9.76 13.51
C SER A 117 9.91 10.15 14.92
N GLY A 118 8.75 9.67 15.40
CA GLY A 118 8.29 9.91 16.76
C GLY A 118 9.21 9.25 17.79
N THR A 119 9.59 7.99 17.57
CA THR A 119 10.55 7.27 18.42
C THR A 119 11.91 7.96 18.42
N LEU A 120 12.42 8.33 17.25
CA LEU A 120 13.70 9.03 17.11
C LEU A 120 13.70 10.37 17.87
N THR A 121 12.62 11.15 17.77
CA THR A 121 12.47 12.40 18.55
C THR A 121 12.53 12.14 20.05
N VAL A 122 11.84 11.12 20.57
CA VAL A 122 11.89 10.77 22.00
C VAL A 122 13.30 10.37 22.43
N VAL A 123 13.98 9.52 21.67
CA VAL A 123 15.35 9.08 21.97
C VAL A 123 16.31 10.27 22.01
N VAL A 124 16.22 11.17 21.03
CA VAL A 124 17.05 12.39 20.98
C VAL A 124 16.82 13.26 22.21
N ILE A 125 15.57 13.50 22.61
CA ILE A 125 15.25 14.30 23.80
C ILE A 125 15.85 13.67 25.06
N VAL A 126 15.70 12.34 25.23
CA VAL A 126 16.24 11.62 26.39
C VAL A 126 17.77 11.72 26.44
N LEU A 127 18.45 11.47 25.32
CA LEU A 127 19.91 11.57 25.24
C LEU A 127 20.40 12.99 25.51
N SER A 128 19.73 14.02 24.99
CA SER A 128 20.07 15.42 25.25
C SER A 128 19.90 15.85 26.72
N VAL A 129 19.00 15.20 27.47
CA VAL A 129 18.89 15.42 28.92
C VAL A 129 20.03 14.71 29.67
N LEU A 130 20.33 13.45 29.30
CA LEU A 130 21.40 12.66 29.91
C LEU A 130 22.79 13.26 29.66
N GLU A 131 22.99 13.91 28.52
CA GLU A 131 24.22 14.63 28.18
C GLU A 131 24.61 15.67 29.22
N ARG A 132 23.62 16.29 29.89
CA ARG A 132 23.84 17.33 30.90
C ARG A 132 24.28 16.78 32.26
N ILE A 133 24.26 15.46 32.45
CA ILE A 133 24.65 14.83 33.72
C ILE A 133 26.18 14.63 33.72
N PRO A 134 26.93 15.22 34.68
CA PRO A 134 28.36 14.99 34.81
C PRO A 134 28.64 13.47 34.97
N LEU A 135 29.74 12.96 34.41
CA LEU A 135 30.14 11.54 34.30
C LEU A 135 29.47 10.72 33.18
N ILE A 136 28.20 10.99 32.84
CA ILE A 136 27.47 10.26 31.76
C ILE A 136 27.52 11.04 30.43
N GLY A 137 27.77 12.35 30.49
CA GLY A 137 27.67 13.27 29.35
C GLY A 137 28.43 12.84 28.09
N LEU A 138 29.67 12.35 28.23
CA LEU A 138 30.47 11.92 27.07
C LEU A 138 29.85 10.72 26.35
N LEU A 139 29.34 9.74 27.09
CA LEU A 139 28.67 8.58 26.50
C LEU A 139 27.37 9.00 25.79
N ALA A 140 26.57 9.84 26.44
CA ALA A 140 25.34 10.36 25.87
C ALA A 140 25.60 11.18 24.59
N PHE A 141 26.66 11.99 24.56
CA PHE A 141 27.08 12.74 23.38
C PHE A 141 27.43 11.81 22.20
N CYS A 142 28.24 10.77 22.43
CA CYS A 142 28.57 9.77 21.42
C CYS A 142 27.33 9.05 20.90
N LEU A 143 26.42 8.66 21.80
CA LEU A 143 25.15 8.02 21.43
C LEU A 143 24.23 8.96 20.65
N LEU A 144 24.21 10.26 20.96
CA LEU A 144 23.44 11.26 20.24
C LEU A 144 23.94 11.40 18.80
N GLY A 145 25.26 11.47 18.61
CA GLY A 145 25.87 11.49 17.28
C GLY A 145 25.54 10.24 16.46
N LEU A 146 25.67 9.06 17.06
CA LEU A 146 25.33 7.79 16.40
C LEU A 146 23.83 7.71 16.05
N THR A 147 22.97 8.12 16.98
CA THR A 147 21.51 8.15 16.78
C THR A 147 21.13 9.11 15.66
N GLY A 148 21.76 10.29 15.60
CA GLY A 148 21.58 11.24 14.51
C GLY A 148 21.99 10.67 13.16
N LEU A 149 23.13 9.99 13.09
CA LEU A 149 23.62 9.37 11.85
C LEU A 149 22.70 8.24 11.37
N VAL A 150 22.36 7.29 12.25
CA VAL A 150 21.44 6.18 11.92
C VAL A 150 20.05 6.71 11.57
N GLY A 151 19.58 7.70 12.33
CA GLY A 151 18.34 8.43 12.11
C GLY A 151 18.26 9.02 10.70
N PHE A 152 19.30 9.77 10.33
CA PHE A 152 19.39 10.45 9.04
C PHE A 152 19.51 9.46 7.86
N VAL A 153 20.39 8.46 7.96
CA VAL A 153 20.54 7.44 6.92
C VAL A 153 19.24 6.69 6.70
N SER A 154 18.57 6.26 7.78
CA SER A 154 17.29 5.55 7.67
C SER A 154 16.22 6.46 7.06
N TRP A 155 16.15 7.73 7.45
CA TRP A 155 15.21 8.69 6.88
C TRP A 155 15.38 8.87 5.37
N ILE A 156 16.62 8.97 4.88
CA ILE A 156 16.92 9.03 3.45
C ILE A 156 16.51 7.74 2.73
N VAL A 157 16.86 6.57 3.27
CA VAL A 157 16.46 5.28 2.68
C VAL A 157 14.94 5.15 2.59
N LEU A 158 14.22 5.55 3.64
CA LEU A 158 12.77 5.54 3.69
C LEU A 158 12.13 6.44 2.64
N LEU A 159 12.63 7.67 2.49
CA LEU A 159 12.21 8.60 1.44
C LEU A 159 12.40 8.00 0.05
N ILE A 160 13.60 7.48 -0.24
CA ILE A 160 13.93 6.91 -1.55
C ILE A 160 13.01 5.73 -1.86
N MET A 161 12.82 4.81 -0.91
CA MET A 161 11.97 3.64 -1.12
C MET A 161 10.50 4.01 -1.30
N ALA A 162 10.01 5.00 -0.54
CA ALA A 162 8.64 5.50 -0.67
C ALA A 162 8.39 6.14 -2.05
N PHE A 163 9.28 7.03 -2.51
CA PHE A 163 9.17 7.66 -3.83
C PHE A 163 9.35 6.67 -4.99
N GLN A 164 10.10 5.59 -4.78
CA GLN A 164 10.22 4.48 -5.74
C GLN A 164 9.02 3.52 -5.72
N GLY A 165 8.02 3.75 -4.86
CA GLY A 165 6.85 2.87 -4.77
C GLY A 165 7.14 1.50 -4.14
N LYS A 166 8.19 1.39 -3.33
CA LYS A 166 8.64 0.13 -2.72
C LYS A 166 8.33 0.10 -1.23
N TYR A 167 7.67 -0.97 -0.79
CA TYR A 167 7.58 -1.28 0.62
C TYR A 167 8.97 -1.57 1.18
N PHE A 168 9.43 -0.72 2.09
CA PHE A 168 10.65 -0.97 2.87
C PHE A 168 10.26 -1.01 4.34
N LYS A 169 10.37 -2.18 4.95
CA LYS A 169 10.04 -2.42 6.35
C LYS A 169 11.30 -2.30 7.19
N LEU A 170 11.31 -1.37 8.14
CA LEU A 170 12.33 -1.38 9.19
C LEU A 170 12.08 -2.56 10.14
N PRO A 171 13.13 -3.26 10.63
CA PRO A 171 12.97 -4.31 11.63
C PRO A 171 12.20 -3.77 12.84
N VAL A 172 11.26 -4.56 13.38
CA VAL A 172 10.35 -4.21 14.49
C VAL A 172 9.29 -3.15 14.13
N ILE A 173 9.67 -2.03 13.52
CA ILE A 173 8.75 -0.92 13.20
C ILE A 173 7.82 -1.25 12.04
N GLY A 174 8.32 -1.98 11.04
CA GLY A 174 7.56 -2.39 9.86
C GLY A 174 6.35 -3.28 10.19
N ASP A 175 6.47 -4.12 11.22
CA ASP A 175 5.38 -5.00 11.66
C ASP A 175 4.25 -4.21 12.33
N TYR A 176 4.58 -3.18 13.11
CA TYR A 176 3.58 -2.27 13.67
C TYR A 176 2.91 -1.44 12.57
N ALA A 177 3.69 -0.92 11.62
CA ALA A 177 3.14 -0.15 10.49
C ALA A 177 2.15 -0.98 9.67
N GLU A 178 2.45 -2.26 9.43
CA GLU A 178 1.57 -3.18 8.71
C GLU A 178 0.24 -3.45 9.45
N ARG A 179 0.29 -3.67 10.77
CA ARG A 179 -0.91 -3.89 11.58
C ARG A 179 -1.91 -2.73 11.47
N TYR A 180 -1.42 -1.50 11.56
CA TYR A 180 -2.28 -0.32 11.50
C TYR A 180 -2.67 0.10 10.08
N ALA A 181 -1.84 -0.19 9.06
CA ALA A 181 -2.21 0.05 7.67
C ALA A 181 -3.42 -0.79 7.23
N ASN A 182 -3.58 -1.99 7.80
CA ASN A 182 -4.67 -2.92 7.50
C ASN A 182 -5.95 -2.66 8.32
N THR A 183 -5.91 -1.78 9.32
CA THR A 183 -7.07 -1.51 10.19
C THR A 183 -7.76 -0.23 9.74
N PRO A 184 -8.98 -0.25 9.18
CA PRO A 184 -9.75 0.97 8.90
C PRO A 184 -9.89 1.83 10.17
N PRO A 185 -10.01 3.17 10.07
CA PRO A 185 -10.27 4.01 11.23
C PRO A 185 -11.47 3.47 12.02
N ALA A 186 -11.34 3.33 13.33
CA ALA A 186 -12.41 2.88 14.21
C ALA A 186 -13.67 3.74 13.96
N GLY A 187 -14.72 3.13 13.40
CA GLY A 187 -15.98 3.82 13.06
C GLY A 187 -16.51 3.61 11.64
N MET A 188 -15.80 2.92 10.73
CA MET A 188 -16.31 2.60 9.38
C MET A 188 -16.89 1.17 9.25
N GLY A 189 -17.28 0.57 10.37
CA GLY A 189 -18.12 -0.63 10.36
C GLY A 189 -19.58 -0.22 10.47
N LEU A 190 -20.21 0.09 9.34
CA LEU A 190 -21.67 0.06 9.14
C LEU A 190 -21.95 -0.49 7.75
#